data_AF-A0A0A7CNR3-F1
#
_entry.id   AF-A0A0A7CNR3-F1
#
_cell.length_a   1.000
_cell.length_b   1.000
_cell.length_c   1.000
_cell.angle_alpha   90.00
_cell.angle_beta   90.00
_cell.angle_gamma   90.00
#
_symmetry.space_group_name_H-M   'P 1'
#
loop_
_entity.id
_entity.type
_entity.pdbx_description
1 polymer ?
#
loop_
_entity_poly.entity_id
_entity_poly.type
_entity_poly.pdbx_seq_one_letter_code
_entity_poly.pdbx_strand_id
1 'polypeptide(L)'
;MKIIALFALALPAIADKQCAQNWSQCNGQNWSHGVCCVDPNFTCKYKTQYLSQCEPTKPPVSTPDNGCAEKWSQCNGQNWSRGVCCKDAKFQCMYKSKYLSVCEPNTEPPTTTAAPKRCSENYSQCNGLNWPFDVCCKDPKFSCNYKNQYLSLCEPKK
;
A
#
# COMPACT_ATOMS: atom_id res chain seq x y z
N MET A 1 -82.63 -14.69 -7.86
CA MET A 1 -81.44 -13.83 -8.00
C MET A 1 -80.27 -14.51 -7.31
N LYS A 2 -79.23 -14.91 -8.05
CA LYS A 2 -77.97 -15.46 -7.51
C LYS A 2 -76.90 -14.39 -7.63
N ILE A 3 -76.41 -13.90 -6.49
CA ILE A 3 -75.31 -12.93 -6.42
C ILE A 3 -74.02 -13.74 -6.55
N ILE A 4 -73.33 -13.62 -7.70
CA ILE A 4 -72.03 -14.24 -7.93
C ILE A 4 -70.99 -13.31 -7.32
N ALA A 5 -70.47 -13.66 -6.14
CA ALA A 5 -69.34 -12.97 -5.54
C ALA A 5 -68.06 -13.35 -6.31
N LEU A 6 -67.56 -12.41 -7.10
CA LEU A 6 -66.23 -12.49 -7.72
C LEU A 6 -65.16 -12.29 -6.64
N PHE A 7 -64.65 -13.40 -6.10
CA PHE A 7 -63.42 -13.38 -5.31
C PHE A 7 -62.23 -13.14 -6.25
N ALA A 8 -61.72 -11.90 -6.27
CA ALA A 8 -60.45 -11.60 -6.90
C ALA A 8 -59.33 -12.22 -6.04
N LEU A 9 -58.73 -13.31 -6.55
CA LEU A 9 -57.50 -13.88 -6.01
C LEU A 9 -56.36 -12.88 -6.28
N ALA A 10 -55.99 -12.10 -5.27
CA ALA A 10 -54.73 -11.35 -5.30
C ALA A 10 -53.58 -12.36 -5.21
N LEU A 11 -52.86 -12.59 -6.30
CA LEU A 11 -51.60 -13.32 -6.25
C LEU A 11 -50.61 -12.49 -5.42
N PRO A 12 -49.91 -13.08 -4.44
CA PRO A 12 -48.80 -12.39 -3.80
C PRO A 12 -47.73 -12.13 -4.88
N ALA A 13 -47.38 -10.86 -5.08
CA ALA A 13 -46.20 -10.52 -5.85
C ALA A 13 -45.01 -11.14 -5.14
N ILE A 14 -44.48 -12.23 -5.69
CA ILE A 14 -43.21 -12.81 -5.27
C ILE A 14 -42.19 -11.75 -5.66
N ALA A 15 -41.85 -10.86 -4.72
CA ALA A 15 -40.75 -9.93 -4.89
C ALA A 15 -39.51 -10.79 -5.12
N ASP A 16 -39.09 -10.87 -6.38
CA ASP A 16 -37.84 -11.50 -6.76
C ASP A 16 -36.78 -10.88 -5.86
N LYS A 17 -36.19 -11.67 -4.97
CA LYS A 17 -35.18 -11.19 -4.02
C LYS A 17 -33.91 -10.93 -4.82
N GLN A 18 -33.92 -9.85 -5.57
CA GLN A 18 -32.78 -9.43 -6.38
C GLN A 18 -31.69 -9.00 -5.41
N CYS A 19 -30.70 -9.86 -5.27
CA CYS A 19 -29.52 -9.56 -4.47
C CYS A 19 -28.73 -8.44 -5.13
N ALA A 20 -28.04 -7.66 -4.31
CA ALA A 20 -27.24 -6.54 -4.76
C ALA A 20 -25.94 -7.01 -5.43
N GLN A 21 -25.52 -6.28 -6.47
CA GLN A 21 -24.25 -6.49 -7.16
C GLN A 21 -23.05 -6.13 -6.25
N ASN A 22 -21.85 -6.58 -6.63
CA ASN A 22 -20.62 -6.25 -5.91
C ASN A 22 -20.48 -4.73 -5.79
N TRP A 23 -20.13 -4.24 -4.59
CA TRP A 23 -20.02 -2.81 -4.26
C TRP A 23 -21.33 -2.00 -4.37
N SER A 24 -22.48 -2.64 -4.58
CA SER A 24 -23.78 -1.95 -4.61
C SER A 24 -24.44 -1.89 -3.23
N GLN A 25 -25.43 -1.00 -3.08
CA GLN A 25 -26.27 -0.94 -1.88
C GLN A 25 -27.05 -2.25 -1.72
N CYS A 26 -27.07 -2.78 -0.50
CA CYS A 26 -27.69 -4.07 -0.17
C CYS A 26 -28.63 -4.01 1.05
N ASN A 27 -28.68 -2.86 1.74
CA ASN A 27 -29.63 -2.57 2.81
C ASN A 27 -29.66 -1.05 3.10
N GLY A 28 -30.62 -0.63 3.92
CA GLY A 28 -30.80 0.75 4.39
C GLY A 28 -32.26 1.01 4.76
N GLN A 29 -32.53 2.12 5.44
CA GLN A 29 -33.90 2.55 5.69
C GLN A 29 -34.65 2.74 4.35
N ASN A 30 -35.87 2.21 4.27
CA ASN A 30 -36.71 2.15 3.07
C ASN A 30 -36.16 1.28 1.92
N TRP A 31 -35.24 0.35 2.20
CA TRP A 31 -34.78 -0.61 1.20
C TRP A 31 -35.89 -1.58 0.78
N SER A 32 -36.22 -1.60 -0.51
CA SER A 32 -37.33 -2.36 -1.08
C SER A 32 -36.98 -3.79 -1.51
N HIS A 33 -35.71 -4.20 -1.40
CA HIS A 33 -35.22 -5.48 -1.91
C HIS A 33 -34.72 -6.41 -0.79
N GLY A 34 -34.34 -7.63 -1.16
CA GLY A 34 -33.71 -8.57 -0.23
C GLY A 34 -32.37 -8.07 0.30
N VAL A 35 -32.05 -8.40 1.55
CA VAL A 35 -30.73 -8.14 2.15
C VAL A 35 -29.80 -9.31 1.80
N CYS A 36 -29.20 -9.24 0.61
CA CYS A 36 -28.24 -10.23 0.12
C CYS A 36 -27.31 -9.64 -0.95
N CYS A 37 -26.16 -10.29 -1.14
CA CYS A 37 -25.21 -10.02 -2.22
C CYS A 37 -25.26 -11.16 -3.24
N VAL A 38 -25.12 -10.84 -4.53
CA VAL A 38 -25.10 -11.85 -5.60
C VAL A 38 -23.89 -12.78 -5.50
N ASP A 39 -22.74 -12.24 -5.10
CA ASP A 39 -21.50 -12.99 -4.92
C ASP A 39 -21.43 -13.56 -3.49
N PRO A 40 -21.31 -14.88 -3.30
CA PRO A 40 -21.19 -15.49 -1.99
C PRO A 40 -19.91 -15.08 -1.22
N ASN A 41 -18.91 -14.50 -1.91
CA ASN A 41 -17.72 -13.95 -1.28
C ASN A 41 -17.89 -12.50 -0.80
N PHE A 42 -19.08 -11.91 -0.99
CA PHE A 42 -19.44 -10.58 -0.51
C PHE A 42 -20.50 -10.70 0.58
N THR A 43 -20.40 -9.84 1.58
CA THR A 43 -21.40 -9.72 2.65
C THR A 43 -21.93 -8.30 2.69
N CYS A 44 -23.21 -8.15 3.02
CA CYS A 44 -23.84 -6.85 3.15
C CYS A 44 -23.33 -6.17 4.45
N LYS A 45 -22.42 -5.21 4.31
CA LYS A 45 -21.81 -4.51 5.45
C LYS A 45 -22.51 -3.20 5.73
N TYR A 46 -22.93 -3.02 6.98
CA TYR A 46 -23.50 -1.78 7.48
C TYR A 46 -22.51 -0.60 7.33
N LYS A 47 -23.00 0.53 6.81
CA LYS A 47 -22.25 1.80 6.76
C LYS A 47 -22.96 2.87 7.59
N THR A 48 -24.24 3.08 7.31
CA THR A 48 -25.10 4.04 7.99
C THR A 48 -26.53 3.50 8.05
N GLN A 49 -27.43 4.20 8.76
CA GLN A 49 -28.85 3.85 8.80
C GLN A 49 -29.51 3.80 7.41
N TYR A 50 -28.98 4.56 6.43
CA TYR A 50 -29.51 4.61 5.06
C TYR A 50 -28.72 3.76 4.07
N LEU A 51 -27.57 3.20 4.47
CA LEU A 51 -26.66 2.51 3.55
C LEU A 51 -26.00 1.31 4.20
N SER A 52 -26.15 0.15 3.56
CA SER A 52 -25.21 -0.96 3.66
C SER A 52 -24.76 -1.32 2.25
N GLN A 53 -23.52 -1.78 2.12
CA GLN A 53 -22.90 -2.08 0.82
C GLN A 53 -22.40 -3.52 0.77
N CYS A 54 -22.57 -4.18 -0.38
CA CYS A 54 -21.94 -5.47 -0.63
C CYS A 54 -20.42 -5.27 -0.71
N GLU A 55 -19.70 -5.78 0.28
CA GLU A 55 -18.24 -5.73 0.33
C GLU A 55 -17.68 -7.13 0.57
N PRO A 56 -16.43 -7.42 0.15
CA PRO A 56 -15.81 -8.72 0.35
C PRO A 56 -15.86 -9.20 1.82
N THR A 57 -16.32 -10.44 2.03
CA THR A 57 -16.48 -11.12 3.34
C THR A 57 -15.14 -11.30 4.04
N LYS A 58 -14.08 -11.57 3.27
CA LYS A 58 -12.70 -11.35 3.68
C LYS A 58 -12.21 -10.09 2.96
N PRO A 59 -11.41 -9.20 3.58
CA PRO A 59 -10.67 -8.22 2.77
C PRO A 59 -10.01 -9.00 1.63
N PRO A 60 -10.03 -8.49 0.38
CA PRO A 60 -9.54 -9.24 -0.76
C PRO A 60 -8.23 -9.87 -0.34
N VAL A 61 -8.24 -11.20 -0.21
CA VAL A 61 -7.05 -11.94 0.09
C VAL A 61 -6.23 -11.70 -1.15
N SER A 62 -5.35 -10.69 -1.09
CA SER A 62 -4.21 -10.68 -1.96
C SER A 62 -3.60 -12.04 -1.71
N THR A 63 -3.64 -12.87 -2.74
CA THR A 63 -2.92 -14.13 -2.81
C THR A 63 -1.57 -13.99 -2.11
N PRO A 64 -1.05 -15.06 -1.48
CA PRO A 64 0.24 -15.04 -0.81
C PRO A 64 1.35 -14.92 -1.85
N ASP A 65 1.42 -13.76 -2.48
CA ASP A 65 2.48 -13.31 -3.36
C ASP A 65 3.29 -12.32 -2.52
N ASN A 66 3.92 -12.85 -1.47
CA ASN A 66 4.85 -12.23 -0.53
C ASN A 66 4.45 -10.86 0.09
N GLY A 67 3.22 -10.41 -0.08
CA GLY A 67 2.78 -9.07 0.34
C GLY A 67 3.42 -7.92 -0.43
N CYS A 68 4.22 -8.20 -1.46
CA CYS A 68 4.95 -7.17 -2.22
C CYS A 68 4.11 -6.57 -3.35
N ALA A 69 4.43 -5.32 -3.70
CA ALA A 69 3.75 -4.54 -4.73
C ALA A 69 4.34 -4.78 -6.14
N GLU A 70 3.50 -4.65 -7.15
CA GLU A 70 3.89 -4.70 -8.57
C GLU A 70 4.64 -3.43 -8.99
N LYS A 71 5.24 -3.46 -10.20
CA LYS A 71 5.82 -2.26 -10.83
C LYS A 71 4.81 -1.13 -10.86
N TRP A 72 5.26 0.07 -10.51
CA TRP A 72 4.48 1.31 -10.48
C TRP A 72 3.27 1.29 -9.53
N SER A 73 3.14 0.26 -8.68
CA SER A 73 2.06 0.15 -7.71
C SER A 73 2.45 0.73 -6.36
N GLN A 74 1.45 1.09 -5.57
CA GLN A 74 1.66 1.52 -4.19
C GLN A 74 2.30 0.38 -3.37
N CYS A 75 3.32 0.73 -2.59
CA CYS A 75 4.12 -0.21 -1.80
C CYS A 75 4.28 0.21 -0.34
N ASN A 76 3.86 1.44 0.01
CA ASN A 76 3.80 1.94 1.38
C ASN A 76 2.87 3.17 1.45
N GLY A 77 2.60 3.66 2.65
CA GLY A 77 1.80 4.84 2.95
C GLY A 77 1.05 4.70 4.27
N GLN A 78 0.50 5.79 4.80
CA GLN A 78 -0.37 5.71 5.97
C GLN A 78 -1.57 4.78 5.68
N ASN A 79 -1.87 3.88 6.63
CA ASN A 79 -2.87 2.81 6.53
C ASN A 79 -2.56 1.71 5.51
N TRP A 80 -1.32 1.60 5.02
CA TRP A 80 -0.88 0.46 4.21
C TRP A 80 -0.89 -0.83 5.03
N SER A 81 -1.59 -1.85 4.53
CA SER A 81 -1.86 -3.10 5.25
C SER A 81 -1.02 -4.29 4.77
N ARG A 82 -0.11 -4.07 3.81
CA ARG A 82 0.73 -5.13 3.19
C ARG A 82 2.21 -4.90 3.51
N GLY A 83 3.07 -5.81 3.04
CA GLY A 83 4.51 -5.68 3.16
C GLY A 83 5.05 -4.45 2.41
N VAL A 84 6.12 -3.85 2.93
CA VAL A 84 6.84 -2.74 2.29
C VAL A 84 7.93 -3.31 1.40
N CYS A 85 7.55 -3.80 0.22
CA CYS A 85 8.47 -4.41 -0.74
C CYS A 85 7.92 -4.34 -2.18
N CYS A 86 8.82 -4.44 -3.15
CA CYS A 86 8.49 -4.56 -4.58
C CYS A 86 8.81 -5.98 -5.06
N LYS A 87 7.98 -6.54 -5.95
CA LYS A 87 8.18 -7.89 -6.49
C LYS A 87 9.40 -7.98 -7.40
N ASP A 88 9.64 -6.95 -8.21
CA ASP A 88 10.82 -6.89 -9.08
C ASP A 88 12.00 -6.31 -8.31
N ALA A 89 13.10 -7.05 -8.25
CA ALA A 89 14.35 -6.64 -7.58
C ALA A 89 14.99 -5.38 -8.20
N LYS A 90 14.63 -5.01 -9.43
CA LYS A 90 15.04 -3.75 -10.08
C LYS A 90 14.17 -2.56 -9.68
N PHE A 91 13.17 -2.76 -8.85
CA PHE A 91 12.26 -1.72 -8.39
C PHE A 91 12.39 -1.56 -6.87
N GLN A 92 12.35 -0.32 -6.42
CA GLN A 92 12.40 0.02 -5.00
C GLN A 92 11.14 0.77 -4.60
N CYS A 93 10.70 0.57 -3.35
CA CYS A 93 9.56 1.30 -2.82
C CYS A 93 9.95 2.75 -2.53
N MET A 94 9.63 3.65 -3.45
CA MET A 94 10.07 5.04 -3.43
C MET A 94 9.01 5.93 -2.77
N TYR A 95 9.43 6.67 -1.73
CA TYR A 95 8.56 7.60 -1.02
C TYR A 95 8.10 8.74 -1.95
N LYS A 96 6.79 9.02 -1.95
CA LYS A 96 6.20 10.16 -2.67
C LYS A 96 5.55 11.14 -1.71
N SER A 97 4.83 10.61 -0.73
CA SER A 97 4.19 11.39 0.32
C SER A 97 3.85 10.51 1.52
N LYS A 98 3.34 11.13 2.58
CA LYS A 98 2.82 10.46 3.78
C LYS A 98 1.84 9.32 3.46
N TYR A 99 1.05 9.46 2.40
CA TYR A 99 0.00 8.51 2.04
C TYR A 99 0.39 7.58 0.89
N LEU A 100 1.53 7.81 0.25
CA LEU A 100 1.89 7.13 -0.98
C LEU A 100 3.41 6.90 -1.10
N SER A 101 3.78 5.64 -1.32
CA SER A 101 5.07 5.27 -1.90
C SER A 101 4.81 4.31 -3.04
N VAL A 102 5.62 4.36 -4.09
CA VAL A 102 5.39 3.63 -5.35
C VAL A 102 6.62 2.79 -5.70
N CYS A 103 6.43 1.56 -6.17
CA CYS A 103 7.50 0.77 -6.75
C CYS A 103 7.93 1.39 -8.06
N GLU A 104 9.08 2.05 -8.08
CA GLU A 104 9.65 2.64 -9.30
C GLU A 104 11.00 1.99 -9.60
N PRO A 105 11.47 2.04 -10.87
CA PRO A 105 12.79 1.54 -11.22
C PRO A 105 13.82 2.14 -10.30
N ASN A 106 14.69 1.30 -9.77
CA ASN A 106 15.85 1.76 -9.06
C ASN A 106 16.74 2.49 -10.08
N THR A 107 16.70 3.83 -10.05
CA THR A 107 17.58 4.67 -10.86
C THR A 107 18.95 4.83 -10.21
N GLU A 108 19.20 4.22 -9.05
CA GLU A 108 20.58 4.06 -8.61
C GLU A 108 21.29 3.11 -9.57
N PRO A 109 22.45 3.51 -10.14
CA PRO A 109 23.32 2.55 -10.79
C PRO A 109 23.57 1.39 -9.81
N PRO A 110 23.73 0.14 -10.29
CA PRO A 110 23.87 -1.01 -9.43
C PRO A 110 25.01 -0.79 -8.43
N THR A 111 24.68 -0.47 -7.18
CA THR A 111 25.61 -0.46 -6.06
C THR A 111 25.87 -1.91 -5.67
N THR A 112 26.40 -2.68 -6.61
CA THR A 112 26.94 -4.03 -6.41
C THR A 112 28.30 -4.14 -7.08
N THR A 113 29.06 -3.06 -7.01
CA THR A 113 30.51 -3.14 -6.93
C THR A 113 30.85 -2.47 -5.62
N ALA A 114 31.57 -3.15 -4.71
CA ALA A 114 32.18 -2.48 -3.58
C ALA A 114 32.77 -1.16 -4.08
N ALA A 115 32.31 -0.01 -3.56
CA ALA A 115 32.89 1.27 -3.91
C ALA A 115 34.41 1.11 -3.81
N PRO A 116 35.19 1.57 -4.82
CA PRO A 116 36.63 1.41 -4.77
C PRO A 116 37.10 1.97 -3.42
N LYS A 117 37.84 1.16 -2.65
CA LYS A 117 38.37 1.54 -1.33
C LYS A 117 39.20 2.82 -1.48
N ARG A 118 38.56 3.97 -1.37
CA ARG A 118 39.16 5.28 -1.59
C ARG A 118 38.98 6.09 -0.33
N CYS A 119 40.04 6.11 0.47
CA CYS A 119 40.12 7.01 1.60
C CYS A 119 40.28 8.45 1.12
N SER A 120 39.81 9.39 1.94
CA SER A 120 39.84 10.82 1.64
C SER A 120 41.22 11.43 1.85
N GLU A 121 41.52 12.47 1.07
CA GLU A 121 42.74 13.29 1.23
C GLU A 121 42.70 14.10 2.53
N ASN A 122 43.85 14.66 2.92
CA ASN A 122 43.95 15.57 4.05
C ASN A 122 42.98 16.76 3.88
N TYR A 123 42.26 17.10 4.95
CA TYR A 123 41.24 18.15 5.01
C TYR A 123 40.00 17.94 4.11
N SER A 124 39.88 16.79 3.44
CA SER A 124 38.71 16.46 2.62
C SER A 124 37.60 15.81 3.43
N GLN A 125 36.38 15.86 2.89
CA GLN A 125 35.23 15.15 3.46
C GLN A 125 35.48 13.64 3.49
N CYS A 126 35.13 12.98 4.59
CA CYS A 126 35.38 11.55 4.81
C CYS A 126 34.17 10.79 5.38
N ASN A 127 33.07 11.50 5.68
CA ASN A 127 31.78 10.92 6.05
C ASN A 127 30.67 12.00 5.95
N GLY A 128 29.41 11.58 6.06
CA GLY A 128 28.22 12.43 6.05
C GLY A 128 26.98 11.68 5.53
N LEU A 129 25.81 12.30 5.63
CA LEU A 129 24.59 11.78 5.00
C LEU A 129 24.82 11.57 3.49
N ASN A 130 24.48 10.39 2.97
CA ASN A 130 24.69 9.97 1.59
C ASN A 130 26.17 9.90 1.14
N TRP A 131 27.13 9.71 2.06
CA TRP A 131 28.53 9.53 1.70
C TRP A 131 28.74 8.23 0.90
N PRO A 132 29.24 8.31 -0.36
CA PRO A 132 29.24 7.16 -1.27
C PRO A 132 30.50 6.28 -1.17
N PHE A 133 31.43 6.59 -0.26
CA PHE A 133 32.74 5.94 -0.14
C PHE A 133 32.99 5.39 1.27
N ASP A 134 34.15 4.76 1.48
CA ASP A 134 34.57 4.30 2.79
C ASP A 134 34.84 5.47 3.76
N VAL A 135 34.63 5.23 5.05
CA VAL A 135 34.94 6.18 6.12
C VAL A 135 36.39 6.02 6.55
N CYS A 136 37.33 6.59 5.78
CA CYS A 136 38.76 6.55 6.08
C CYS A 136 39.54 7.76 5.52
N CYS A 137 40.72 8.02 6.10
CA CYS A 137 41.69 9.03 5.64
C CYS A 137 42.93 8.35 5.07
N LYS A 138 43.51 8.89 4.00
CA LYS A 138 44.72 8.33 3.36
C LYS A 138 45.94 8.41 4.27
N ASP A 139 46.13 9.54 4.93
CA ASP A 139 47.25 9.74 5.85
C ASP A 139 46.93 9.11 7.22
N PRO A 140 47.74 8.17 7.73
CA PRO A 140 47.53 7.58 9.05
C PRO A 140 47.67 8.58 10.21
N LYS A 141 48.19 9.79 9.99
CA LYS A 141 48.22 10.90 10.96
C LYS A 141 46.90 11.67 11.02
N PHE A 142 45.94 11.38 10.14
CA PHE A 142 44.63 12.02 10.10
C PHE A 142 43.54 11.07 10.59
N SER A 143 42.48 11.62 11.19
CA SER A 143 41.26 10.91 11.57
C SER A 143 40.04 11.57 10.95
N CYS A 144 39.02 10.78 10.62
CA CYS A 144 37.76 11.31 10.11
C CYS A 144 36.95 11.88 11.27
N ASN A 145 37.05 13.20 11.47
CA ASN A 145 36.45 13.89 12.61
C ASN A 145 35.07 14.44 12.24
N TYR A 146 34.08 14.05 13.04
CA TYR A 146 32.70 14.49 12.89
C TYR A 146 32.59 16.01 13.06
N LYS A 147 31.87 16.68 12.15
CA LYS A 147 31.51 18.10 12.26
C LYS A 147 30.02 18.28 12.45
N ASN A 148 29.23 17.64 11.60
CA ASN A 148 27.78 17.61 11.67
C ASN A 148 27.25 16.42 10.85
N GLN A 149 25.93 16.22 10.84
CA GLN A 149 25.27 15.09 10.17
C GLN A 149 25.57 14.98 8.66
N TYR A 150 25.96 16.06 8.00
CA TYR A 150 26.28 16.09 6.57
C TYR A 150 27.78 16.08 6.29
N LEU A 151 28.63 16.26 7.30
CA LEU A 151 30.05 16.53 7.13
C LEU A 151 30.92 15.93 8.24
N SER A 152 31.90 15.14 7.84
CA SER A 152 33.11 14.84 8.62
C SER A 152 34.33 15.11 7.78
N LEU A 153 35.43 15.58 8.39
CA LEU A 153 36.66 15.95 7.69
C LEU A 153 37.83 15.12 8.17
N CYS A 154 38.72 14.75 7.25
CA CYS A 154 40.04 14.23 7.62
C CYS A 154 40.87 15.36 8.21
N GLU A 155 41.08 15.36 9.52
CA GLU A 155 41.93 16.34 10.20
C GLU A 155 43.03 15.65 11.02
N PRO A 156 44.13 16.36 11.34
CA PRO A 156 45.20 15.78 12.13
C PRO A 156 44.70 15.19 13.45
N LYS A 157 45.22 14.01 13.79
CA LYS A 157 45.07 13.44 15.13
C LYS A 157 45.74 14.38 16.14
N LYS A 158 45.08 14.60 17.28
CA LYS A 158 45.67 15.32 18.42
C LYS A 158 46.61 14.42 19.19
#